data_AF-A0A0F9A1L3-F1
#
_entry.id   AF-A0A0F9A1L3-F1
#
_cell.length_a   1.000
_cell.length_b   1.000
_cell.length_c   1.000
_cell.angle_alpha   90.00
_cell.angle_beta   90.00
_cell.angle_gamma   90.00
#
_symmetry.space_group_name_H-M   'P 1'
#
loop_
_entity.id
_entity.type
_entity.pdbx_description
1 polymer ?
#
loop_
_entity_poly.entity_id
_entity_poly.type
_entity_poly.pdbx_seq_one_letter_code
_entity_poly.pdbx_strand_id
1 'polypeptide(L)' 'MTHWILAPIVLPAFIAPFIVLAARHHIGIQRAISLAGVAALLVIAAGLAWQVSDGSVIYYRLGDWAAPFGIVVV' A
#
# COMPACT_ATOMS: atom_id res chain seq x y z
N MET A 1 -16.88 -2.99 0.55
CA MET A 1 -15.95 -3.12 1.69
C MET A 1 -14.61 -3.50 1.12
N THR A 2 -13.85 -2.52 0.64
CA THR A 2 -12.62 -2.77 -0.11
C THR A 2 -11.47 -2.24 0.72
N HIS A 3 -10.55 -3.11 1.14
CA HIS A 3 -9.32 -2.76 1.89
C HIS A 3 -8.29 -2.01 1.03
N TRP A 4 -8.72 -1.47 -0.11
CA TRP A 4 -7.87 -0.96 -1.17
C TRP A 4 -7.03 0.25 -0.74
N ILE A 5 -7.60 1.10 0.12
CA ILE A 5 -6.90 2.26 0.71
C ILE A 5 -5.69 1.87 1.56
N LEU A 6 -5.61 0.62 2.04
CA LEU A 6 -4.43 0.12 2.76
C LEU A 6 -3.30 -0.37 1.85
N ALA A 7 -3.58 -0.64 0.58
CA ALA A 7 -2.61 -1.22 -0.34
C ALA A 7 -1.28 -0.43 -0.44
N PRO A 8 -1.26 0.93 -0.42
CA PRO A 8 -0.02 1.70 -0.40
C PRO A 8 0.87 1.47 0.81
N ILE A 9 0.29 1.04 1.94
CA ILE A 9 1.01 0.78 3.20
C ILE A 9 1.47 -0.68 3.23
N VAL A 10 0.56 -1.59 2.89
CA VAL A 10 0.78 -3.04 2.99
C VAL A 10 1.80 -3.52 1.96
N LEU A 11 1.71 -3.04 0.72
CA LEU A 11 2.60 -3.46 -0.36
C LEU A 11 4.10 -3.26 -0.02
N PRO A 12 4.58 -2.06 0.35
CA PRO A 12 5.98 -1.86 0.71
C PRO A 12 6.35 -2.60 2.01
N ALA A 13 5.42 -2.73 2.97
CA ALA A 13 5.65 -3.47 4.20
C ALA A 13 5.95 -4.95 3.97
N PHE A 14 5.46 -5.55 2.88
CA PHE A 14 5.80 -6.91 2.47
C PHE A 14 6.99 -6.99 1.53
N ILE A 15 7.13 -6.05 0.59
CA ILE A 15 8.24 -6.05 -0.38
C ILE A 15 9.59 -5.91 0.33
N ALA A 16 9.71 -5.01 1.30
CA ALA A 16 10.97 -4.75 2.00
C ALA A 16 11.54 -6.00 2.71
N PRO A 17 10.81 -6.68 3.62
CA PRO A 17 11.31 -7.91 4.24
C PRO A 17 11.50 -9.05 3.25
N PHE A 18 10.67 -9.14 2.20
CA PHE A 18 10.87 -10.13 1.14
C PHE A 18 12.23 -9.95 0.44
N ILE A 19 12.59 -8.71 0.10
CA ILE A 19 13.89 -8.39 -0.48
C ILE A 19 15.03 -8.78 0.48
N VAL A 20 14.88 -8.49 1.77
CA VAL A 20 15.89 -8.82 2.80
C VAL A 20 16.04 -10.33 2.97
N LEU A 21 14.96 -11.11 2.93
CA LEU A 21 14.99 -12.55 3.15
C LEU A 21 15.41 -13.33 1.91
N ALA A 22 14.86 -12.98 0.74
CA ALA A 22 15.00 -13.77 -0.49
C ALA A 22 16.05 -13.22 -1.46
N ALA A 23 16.35 -11.91 -1.44
CA ALA A 23 17.20 -11.26 -2.44
C ALA A 23 18.43 -10.56 -1.83
N ARG A 24 18.77 -10.82 -0.56
CA ARG A 24 19.82 -10.11 0.22
C ARG A 24 21.14 -9.87 -0.50
N HIS A 25 21.62 -10.84 -1.27
CA HIS A 25 22.93 -10.79 -1.94
C HIS A 25 22.82 -10.59 -3.46
N HIS A 26 21.62 -10.35 -3.98
CA HIS A 26 21.34 -10.30 -5.42
C HIS A 26 20.86 -8.90 -5.86
N ILE A 27 21.79 -7.96 -6.02
CA ILE A 27 21.47 -6.54 -6.31
C ILE A 27 20.57 -6.33 -7.54
N GLY A 28 20.72 -7.15 -8.58
CA GLY A 28 19.86 -7.08 -9.77
C GLY A 28 18.39 -7.40 -9.46
N ILE A 29 18.16 -8.44 -8.68
CA ILE A 29 16.82 -8.85 -8.24
C ILE A 29 16.23 -7.80 -7.28
N GLN A 30 17.02 -7.27 -6.34
CA GLN A 30 16.56 -6.20 -5.45
C GLN A 30 16.06 -4.99 -6.24
N ARG A 31 16.82 -4.54 -7.24
CA ARG A 31 16.45 -3.39 -8.09
C ARG A 31 15.19 -3.67 -8.89
N ALA A 32 15.09 -4.84 -9.51
CA ALA A 32 13.91 -5.22 -10.30
C ALA A 32 12.65 -5.25 -9.43
N ILE A 33 12.70 -5.88 -8.24
CA ILE A 33 11.57 -5.94 -7.31
C ILE A 33 11.22 -4.54 -6.79
N SER A 34 12.20 -3.71 -6.43
CA SER A 34 11.95 -2.34 -5.96
C SER A 34 11.30 -1.47 -7.04
N LEU A 35 11.79 -1.54 -8.28
CA LEU A 35 11.19 -0.82 -9.42
C LEU A 35 9.75 -1.29 -9.69
N ALA A 36 9.52 -2.60 -9.69
CA ALA A 36 8.18 -3.17 -9.83
C ALA A 36 7.26 -2.72 -8.68
N GLY A 37 7.76 -2.69 -7.44
CA GLY A 37 7.04 -2.23 -6.27
C GLY A 37 6.62 -0.75 -6.37
N VAL A 38 7.53 0.12 -6.79
CA VAL A 38 7.22 1.55 -7.00
C VAL A 38 6.24 1.74 -8.16
N ALA A 39 6.39 1.00 -9.25
CA ALA A 39 5.44 1.05 -10.37
C ALA A 39 4.02 0.62 -9.93
N ALA A 40 3.92 -0.46 -9.15
CA ALA A 40 2.65 -0.89 -8.57
C ALA A 40 2.07 0.16 -7.61
N LEU A 41 2.89 0.78 -6.76
CA LEU A 41 2.46 1.88 -5.90
C LEU A 41 1.90 3.07 -6.68
N LEU A 42 2.53 3.45 -7.80
CA LEU A 42 2.03 4.51 -8.67
C LEU A 42 0.65 4.17 -9.24
N VAL A 43 0.44 2.94 -9.69
CA VAL A 43 -0.87 2.48 -10.21
C VAL A 43 -1.93 2.52 -9.11
N ILE A 44 -1.61 2.04 -7.90
CA ILE A 44 -2.53 2.08 -6.75
C ILE A 44 -2.89 3.52 -6.40
N ALA A 45 -1.89 4.41 -6.31
CA ALA A 45 -2.09 5.81 -5.98
C ALA A 45 -2.95 6.53 -7.03
N ALA A 46 -2.70 6.30 -8.32
CA ALA A 46 -3.51 6.85 -9.40
C ALA A 46 -4.96 6.33 -9.35
N GLY A 47 -5.16 5.04 -9.06
CA GLY A 47 -6.48 4.45 -8.91
C GLY A 47 -7.25 5.04 -7.72
N LEU A 48 -6.60 5.24 -6.58
CA LEU A 48 -7.19 5.88 -5.40
C LEU A 48 -7.55 7.35 -5.70
N ALA A 49 -6.65 8.09 -6.36
CA ALA A 49 -6.91 9.48 -6.76
C ALA A 49 -8.11 9.59 -7.72
N TRP A 50 -8.23 8.67 -8.68
CA TRP A 50 -9.39 8.58 -9.56
C TRP A 50 -10.67 8.27 -8.78
N GLN A 51 -10.60 7.36 -7.81
CA GLN A 51 -11.76 6.92 -7.03
C GLN A 51 -12.42 8.06 -6.24
N VAL A 52 -11.63 8.98 -5.68
CA VAL A 52 -12.12 10.13 -4.90
C VAL A 52 -12.26 11.41 -5.73
N SER A 53 -12.09 11.31 -7.06
CA SER A 53 -12.12 12.47 -7.96
C SER A 53 -13.49 13.16 -8.03
N ASP A 54 -14.55 12.47 -7.60
CA ASP A 54 -15.91 12.99 -7.46
C ASP A 54 -16.13 13.84 -6.20
N GLY A 55 -15.10 14.02 -5.38
CA GLY A 55 -15.18 14.73 -4.09
C GLY A 55 -15.62 13.84 -2.93
N SER A 56 -15.77 12.52 -3.15
CA SER A 56 -16.04 11.58 -2.08
C SER A 56 -14.84 11.43 -1.14
N VAL A 57 -15.11 11.16 0.13
CA VAL A 57 -14.07 10.81 1.12
C VAL A 57 -14.21 9.34 1.47
N ILE A 58 -13.15 8.58 1.21
CA ILE A 58 -13.03 7.20 1.67
C ILE A 58 -12.29 7.17 3.01
N TYR A 59 -12.72 6.28 3.89
CA TYR A 59 -12.04 6.03 5.15
C TYR A 59 -12.05 4.54 5.46
N TYR A 60 -11.05 4.09 6.21
CA TYR A 60 -10.92 2.71 6.61
C TYR A 60 -10.55 2.60 8.08
N ARG A 61 -11.38 1.87 8.83
CA ARG A 61 -11.17 1.61 10.25
C ARG A 61 -10.31 0.35 10.41
N LEU A 62 -9.09 0.53 10.88
CA LEU A 62 -8.19 -0.59 11.17
C LEU A 62 -8.71 -1.35 12.40
N GLY A 63 -9.01 -2.64 12.23
CA GLY A 63 -9.47 -3.52 13.32
C GLY A 63 -10.93 -3.31 13.75
N ASP A 64 -11.73 -2.58 12.97
CA ASP A 64 -13.17 -2.37 13.17
C ASP A 64 -13.58 -1.77 14.53
N TRP A 65 -12.65 -1.05 15.18
CA TRP A 65 -12.96 -0.28 16.37
C TRP A 65 -13.76 0.97 16.02
N ALA A 66 -14.77 1.29 16.83
CA ALA A 66 -15.49 2.55 16.70
C ALA A 66 -14.55 3.75 16.93
N ALA A 67 -14.69 4.80 16.10
CA ALA A 67 -14.02 6.06 16.37
C ALA A 67 -14.50 6.60 17.74
N PRO A 68 -13.63 7.22 18.57
CA PRO A 68 -12.24 7.63 18.33
C PRO A 68 -11.16 6.62 18.77
N PHE A 69 -11.52 5.38 19.08
CA PHE A 69 -10.61 4.42 19.74
C PHE A 69 -9.73 3.62 18.76
N GLY A 70 -10.08 3.62 17.47
CA GLY A 70 -9.35 2.91 16.41
C GLY A 70 -8.48 3.82 15.52
N ILE A 71 -7.57 3.20 14.75
CA ILE A 71 -6.81 3.89 13.70
C ILE A 71 -7.69 4.02 12.46
N VAL A 72 -7.88 5.25 11.97
CA VAL A 72 -8.63 5.52 10.74
C VAL A 72 -7.66 5.99 9.67
N VAL A 73 -7.59 5.26 8.56
CA VAL A 73 -6.89 5.67 7.34
C VAL A 73 -7.86 6.44 6.48
N VAL A 74 -7.43 7.61 6.01
CA VAL A 74 -8.19 8.55 5.18
C VAL A 74 -7.35 8.88 3.96
#